data_AF-A0A7J7FEA2-F1
#
_entry.id   AF-A0A7J7FEA2-F1
#
_cell.length_a   1.000
_cell.length_b   1.000
_cell.length_c   1.000
_cell.angle_alpha   90.00
_cell.angle_beta   90.00
_cell.angle_gamma   90.00
#
_symmetry.space_group_name_H-M   'P 1'
#
loop_
_entity.id
_entity.type
_entity.pdbx_description
1 polymer ?
#
loop_
_entity_poly.entity_id
_entity_poly.type
_entity_poly.pdbx_seq_one_letter_code
_entity_poly.pdbx_strand_id
1 'polypeptide(L)'
;MPSQDSMIEIDSNCLNNESNFFKKHSCDDNKEPMFLYRAARKLKQFLKMNISEDFNLHLSRVSQGTLKLLNCTIKVKGRKPPSLGEAQPTKNLEENKSLKEHKKQNDLCFLKILLQKIKTCWNKILRDAKEH
;
A
#
# COMPACT_ATOMS: atom_id res chain seq x y z
N MET A 1 -4.35 -8.84 -12.32
CA MET A 1 -4.74 -7.82 -11.31
C MET A 1 -5.70 -8.50 -10.36
N PRO A 2 -5.54 -8.41 -9.03
CA PRO A 2 -6.49 -9.03 -8.11
C PRO A 2 -7.89 -8.48 -8.43
N SER A 3 -8.86 -9.37 -8.55
CA SER A 3 -10.26 -8.97 -8.72
C SER A 3 -10.61 -8.05 -7.55
N GLN A 4 -11.10 -6.85 -7.86
CA GLN A 4 -11.60 -5.91 -6.85
C GLN A 4 -12.81 -6.49 -6.09
N ASP A 5 -13.33 -7.64 -6.52
CA ASP A 5 -14.54 -8.29 -6.04
C ASP A 5 -14.50 -8.63 -4.55
N SER A 6 -13.34 -9.00 -3.97
CA SER A 6 -13.24 -9.24 -2.53
C SER A 6 -13.28 -7.97 -1.67
N MET A 7 -13.23 -6.79 -2.30
CA MET A 7 -13.15 -5.48 -1.64
C MET A 7 -14.44 -4.66 -1.79
N ILE A 8 -15.44 -5.20 -2.49
CA ILE A 8 -16.74 -4.55 -2.74
C ILE A 8 -17.58 -4.48 -1.46
N GLU A 9 -17.49 -5.46 -0.57
CA GLU A 9 -18.24 -5.45 0.71
C GLU A 9 -17.76 -4.40 1.73
N ILE A 10 -16.62 -3.72 1.49
CA ILE A 10 -16.02 -2.75 2.41
C ILE A 10 -16.61 -1.34 2.23
N ASP A 11 -17.42 -1.11 1.19
CA ASP A 11 -17.81 0.23 0.72
C ASP A 11 -18.70 1.06 1.68
N SER A 12 -19.45 0.45 2.59
CA SER A 12 -20.53 1.17 3.29
C SER A 12 -20.10 2.02 4.50
N ASN A 13 -18.89 1.85 5.05
CA ASN A 13 -18.51 2.47 6.34
C ASN A 13 -17.15 3.20 6.36
N CYS A 14 -16.57 3.54 5.21
CA CYS A 14 -15.29 4.24 5.16
C CYS A 14 -15.45 5.75 5.41
N LEU A 15 -14.68 6.32 6.34
CA LEU A 15 -14.62 7.77 6.51
C LEU A 15 -13.96 8.43 5.27
N ASN A 16 -14.62 9.42 4.69
CA ASN A 16 -14.17 10.12 3.47
C ASN A 16 -12.94 11.04 3.66
N ASN A 17 -12.34 11.05 4.86
CA ASN A 17 -11.21 11.93 5.15
C ASN A 17 -9.93 11.37 4.50
N GLU A 18 -9.28 12.19 3.67
CA GLU A 18 -8.04 11.76 3.03
C GLU A 18 -6.94 11.53 4.07
N SER A 19 -6.39 10.31 4.09
CA SER A 19 -5.29 9.94 4.97
C SER A 19 -4.05 10.82 4.74
N ASN A 20 -3.37 11.18 5.83
CA ASN A 20 -2.11 11.94 5.81
C ASN A 20 -1.05 11.31 4.91
N PHE A 21 -1.09 9.98 4.72
CA PHE A 21 -0.20 9.30 3.78
C PHE A 21 -0.39 9.83 2.35
N PHE A 22 -1.63 9.97 1.90
CA PHE A 22 -1.94 10.41 0.55
C PHE A 22 -1.73 11.92 0.35
N LYS A 23 -1.94 12.72 1.40
CA LYS A 23 -1.57 14.14 1.40
C LYS A 23 -0.06 14.35 1.24
N LYS A 24 0.75 13.48 1.86
CA LYS A 24 2.21 13.56 1.82
C LYS A 24 2.81 12.87 0.59
N HIS A 25 2.12 11.88 0.03
CA HIS A 25 2.63 11.01 -1.02
C HIS A 25 1.59 10.90 -2.12
N SER A 26 1.83 11.62 -3.20
CA SER A 26 1.03 11.68 -4.41
C SER A 26 1.75 11.01 -5.59
N CYS A 27 0.97 10.51 -6.55
CA CYS A 27 1.46 10.00 -7.83
C CYS A 27 1.48 11.13 -8.88
N ASP A 28 2.23 12.19 -8.59
CA ASP A 28 2.42 13.32 -9.52
C ASP A 28 3.50 12.98 -10.55
N ASP A 29 3.59 13.79 -11.62
CA ASP A 29 4.61 13.68 -12.65
C ASP A 29 6.02 13.63 -12.04
N ASN A 30 6.83 12.67 -12.48
CA ASN A 30 8.19 12.39 -11.99
C ASN A 30 8.29 11.87 -10.54
N LYS A 31 7.16 11.72 -9.83
CA LYS A 31 7.10 11.20 -8.45
C LYS A 31 6.45 9.82 -8.37
N GLU A 32 5.97 9.28 -9.49
CA GLU A 32 5.32 7.97 -9.57
C GLU A 32 6.20 6.84 -9.00
N PRO A 33 7.51 6.75 -9.35
CA PRO A 33 8.37 5.69 -8.80
C PRO A 33 8.51 5.79 -7.27
N MET A 34 8.63 7.01 -6.75
CA MET A 34 8.76 7.26 -5.31
C MET A 34 7.45 6.96 -4.57
N PHE A 35 6.30 7.33 -5.15
CA PHE A 35 4.98 6.97 -4.63
C PHE A 35 4.81 5.45 -4.56
N LEU A 36 5.05 4.75 -5.68
CA LEU A 36 4.94 3.29 -5.75
C LEU A 36 5.87 2.59 -4.77
N TYR A 37 7.10 3.08 -4.59
CA TYR A 37 8.03 2.55 -3.60
C TYR A 37 7.46 2.66 -2.17
N ARG A 38 6.96 3.84 -1.79
CA ARG A 38 6.38 4.08 -0.45
C ARG A 38 5.10 3.27 -0.25
N ALA A 39 4.23 3.22 -1.26
CA ALA A 39 2.99 2.47 -1.24
C ALA A 39 3.24 0.96 -1.10
N ALA A 40 4.21 0.41 -1.83
CA ALA A 40 4.60 -0.99 -1.72
C ALA A 40 5.16 -1.35 -0.32
N ARG A 41 5.96 -0.46 0.28
CA ARG A 41 6.39 -0.63 1.69
C ARG A 41 5.23 -0.56 2.66
N LYS A 42 4.24 0.30 2.41
CA LYS A 42 3.04 0.42 3.23
C LYS A 42 2.18 -0.85 3.16
N LEU A 43 2.03 -1.47 1.98
CA LEU A 43 1.33 -2.75 1.81
C LEU A 43 1.88 -3.87 2.72
N LYS A 44 3.21 -3.93 2.93
CA LYS A 44 3.81 -4.94 3.84
C LYS A 44 3.31 -4.84 5.28
N GLN A 45 2.85 -3.67 5.72
CA GLN A 45 2.31 -3.48 7.07
C GLN A 45 0.94 -4.17 7.23
N PHE A 46 0.16 -4.28 6.14
CA PHE A 46 -1.16 -4.91 6.15
C PHE A 46 -1.10 -6.45 6.20
N LEU A 47 0.03 -7.05 5.83
CA LEU A 47 0.25 -8.50 5.96
C LEU A 47 0.16 -8.98 7.42
N LYS A 48 0.41 -8.09 8.39
CA LYS A 48 0.32 -8.39 9.83
C LYS A 48 -1.11 -8.38 10.37
N MET A 49 -2.09 -7.95 9.58
CA MET A 49 -3.47 -7.79 10.02
C MET A 49 -4.31 -9.07 9.89
N ASN A 50 -3.74 -10.16 9.37
CA ASN A 50 -4.39 -11.47 9.22
C ASN A 50 -5.82 -11.37 8.63
N ILE A 51 -5.93 -10.75 7.44
CA ILE A 51 -7.22 -10.51 6.76
C ILE A 51 -7.76 -11.84 6.18
N SER A 52 -7.00 -12.42 5.24
CA SER A 52 -7.24 -13.73 4.62
C SER A 52 -5.92 -14.20 4.00
N GLU A 53 -5.65 -15.51 3.98
CA GLU A 53 -4.40 -16.06 3.45
C GLU A 53 -4.20 -15.73 1.96
N ASP A 54 -5.21 -15.96 1.12
CA ASP A 54 -5.15 -15.65 -0.31
C ASP A 54 -4.95 -14.14 -0.55
N PHE A 55 -5.70 -13.32 0.18
CA PHE A 55 -5.58 -11.87 0.07
C PHE A 55 -4.19 -11.39 0.50
N ASN A 56 -3.65 -11.93 1.59
CA ASN A 56 -2.29 -11.64 2.06
C ASN A 56 -1.23 -12.07 1.03
N LEU A 57 -1.42 -13.22 0.38
CA LEU A 57 -0.54 -13.68 -0.69
C LEU A 57 -0.56 -12.68 -1.86
N HIS A 58 -1.74 -12.20 -2.26
CA HIS A 58 -1.88 -11.17 -3.29
C HIS A 58 -1.23 -9.83 -2.90
N LEU A 59 -1.44 -9.34 -1.67
CA LEU A 59 -0.76 -8.14 -1.17
C LEU A 59 0.76 -8.29 -1.19
N SER A 60 1.27 -9.46 -0.80
CA SER A 60 2.69 -9.77 -0.81
C SER A 60 3.25 -9.74 -2.23
N ARG A 61 2.58 -10.40 -3.18
CA ARG A 61 2.94 -10.39 -4.61
C ARG A 61 2.98 -8.97 -5.17
N VAL A 62 1.95 -8.15 -4.92
CA VAL A 62 1.89 -6.75 -5.39
C VAL A 62 3.01 -5.91 -4.78
N SER A 63 3.23 -6.02 -3.48
CA SER A 63 4.29 -5.26 -2.77
C SER A 63 5.68 -5.64 -3.28
N GLN A 64 6.01 -6.93 -3.29
CA GLN A 64 7.32 -7.43 -3.72
C GLN A 64 7.55 -7.18 -5.21
N GLY A 65 6.55 -7.44 -6.05
CA GLY A 65 6.59 -7.19 -7.49
C GLY A 65 6.87 -5.72 -7.80
N THR A 66 6.15 -4.80 -7.13
CA THR A 66 6.36 -3.35 -7.30
C THR A 66 7.78 -2.94 -6.95
N LEU A 67 8.30 -3.37 -5.78
CA LEU A 67 9.67 -3.06 -5.36
C LEU A 67 10.72 -3.63 -6.32
N LYS A 68 10.51 -4.86 -6.82
CA LYS A 68 11.41 -5.50 -7.77
C LYS A 68 11.44 -4.75 -9.11
N LEU A 69 10.28 -4.39 -9.65
CA LEU A 69 10.18 -3.65 -10.90
C LEU A 69 10.85 -2.27 -10.81
N LEU A 70 10.60 -1.52 -9.74
CA LEU A 70 11.24 -0.22 -9.52
C LEU A 70 12.77 -0.34 -9.44
N ASN A 71 13.27 -1.37 -8.76
CA ASN A 71 14.71 -1.61 -8.68
C ASN A 71 15.31 -2.01 -10.04
N CYS A 72 14.57 -2.70 -10.90
CA CYS A 72 15.00 -2.99 -12.26
C CYS A 72 15.19 -1.69 -13.07
N THR A 73 14.30 -0.72 -12.93
CA THR A 73 14.39 0.59 -13.60
C THR A 73 15.55 1.44 -13.06
N ILE A 74 15.94 1.26 -11.79
CA ILE A 74 17.00 2.03 -11.11
C ILE A 74 18.41 1.47 -11.35
N LYS A 75 18.58 0.27 -11.94
CA LYS A 75 19.89 -0.38 -12.13
C LYS A 75 20.92 0.42 -12.96
N VAL A 76 20.57 1.57 -13.53
CA VAL A 76 21.54 2.52 -14.14
C VAL A 76 22.26 3.41 -13.11
N LYS A 77 21.80 3.53 -11.86
CA LYS A 77 22.54 4.25 -10.80
C LYS A 77 22.33 3.61 -9.43
N GLY A 78 23.31 2.81 -9.03
CA GLY A 78 23.32 2.11 -7.75
C GLY A 78 23.35 3.04 -6.54
N ARG A 79 22.49 2.75 -5.56
CA ARG A 79 22.68 3.14 -4.16
C ARG A 79 22.17 2.06 -3.22
N LYS A 80 22.92 1.86 -2.14
CA LYS A 80 22.79 0.84 -1.09
C LYS A 80 21.39 0.79 -0.44
N PRO A 81 20.93 -0.40 -0.01
CA PRO A 81 19.73 -0.52 0.81
C PRO A 81 19.95 0.04 2.23
N PRO A 82 18.97 0.73 2.83
CA PRO A 82 19.01 1.08 4.25
C PRO A 82 18.85 -0.17 5.13
N SER A 83 19.59 -0.21 6.24
CA SER A 83 19.54 -1.25 7.26
C SER A 83 18.17 -1.38 7.92
N LEU A 84 17.86 -2.61 8.30
CA LEU A 84 16.67 -3.05 9.01
C LEU A 84 16.83 -2.69 10.50
N GLY A 85 16.15 -1.64 10.95
CA GLY A 85 16.05 -1.31 12.37
C GLY A 85 14.95 -2.13 13.03
N GLU A 86 15.31 -2.84 14.11
CA GLU A 86 14.45 -3.68 14.93
C GLU A 86 13.37 -2.88 15.68
N ALA A 87 12.22 -3.52 15.90
CA ALA A 87 11.09 -2.95 16.60
C ALA A 87 11.28 -3.06 18.12
N GLN A 88 10.87 -2.01 18.85
CA GLN A 88 10.49 -2.16 20.26
C GLN A 88 8.96 -2.04 20.42
N PRO A 89 8.36 -2.86 21.29
CA PRO A 89 6.94 -2.79 21.61
C PRO A 89 6.70 -1.93 22.86
N THR A 90 5.77 -0.99 22.78
CA THR A 90 5.22 -0.33 23.98
C THR A 90 3.73 -0.59 24.10
N LYS A 91 3.41 -1.13 25.27
CA LYS A 91 2.10 -1.56 25.79
C LYS A 91 1.12 -0.39 25.84
N ASN A 92 -0.16 -0.66 25.60
CA ASN A 92 -1.23 -0.39 26.56
C ASN A 92 -2.47 -1.22 26.19
N LEU A 93 -2.82 -2.10 27.12
CA LEU A 93 -4.11 -2.75 27.32
C LEU A 93 -4.97 -1.65 27.96
N GLU A 94 -6.07 -1.17 27.37
CA GLU A 94 -7.38 -1.79 27.37
C GLU A 94 -8.30 -0.85 26.57
N GLU A 95 -8.66 -1.20 25.34
CA GLU A 95 -9.58 -0.40 24.52
C GLU A 95 -10.67 -1.29 23.93
N ASN A 96 -11.90 -0.83 24.15
CA ASN A 96 -13.18 -1.47 23.88
C ASN A 96 -13.21 -2.20 22.52
N LYS A 97 -13.79 -3.40 22.50
CA LYS A 97 -13.91 -4.28 21.32
C LYS A 97 -14.39 -3.54 20.06
N SER A 98 -15.28 -2.57 20.24
CA SER A 98 -15.79 -1.66 19.19
C SER A 98 -14.74 -0.74 18.58
N LEU A 99 -13.81 -0.19 19.36
CA LEU A 99 -12.76 0.71 18.87
C LEU A 99 -11.73 -0.06 18.02
N LYS A 100 -11.41 -1.30 18.42
CA LYS A 100 -10.54 -2.19 17.66
C LYS A 100 -11.15 -2.57 16.30
N GLU A 101 -12.46 -2.83 16.28
CA GLU A 101 -13.19 -3.15 15.07
C GLU A 101 -13.30 -1.95 14.12
N HIS A 102 -13.62 -0.76 14.67
CA HIS A 102 -13.62 0.48 13.90
C HIS A 102 -12.23 0.82 13.32
N LYS A 103 -11.16 0.61 14.09
CA LYS A 103 -9.78 0.78 13.61
C LYS A 103 -9.46 -0.19 12.47
N LYS A 104 -9.82 -1.47 12.62
CA LYS A 104 -9.64 -2.48 11.57
C LYS A 104 -10.39 -2.10 10.29
N GLN A 105 -11.61 -1.60 10.41
CA GLN A 105 -12.39 -1.13 9.27
C GLN A 105 -11.69 0.05 8.56
N ASN A 106 -11.23 1.06 9.31
CA ASN A 106 -10.50 2.19 8.75
C ASN A 106 -9.20 1.78 8.04
N ASP A 107 -8.49 0.80 8.60
CA ASP A 107 -7.30 0.23 7.99
C ASP A 107 -7.63 -0.50 6.67
N LEU A 108 -8.72 -1.26 6.61
CA LEU A 108 -9.20 -1.89 5.38
C LEU A 108 -9.65 -0.86 4.32
N CYS A 109 -10.32 0.21 4.73
CA CYS A 109 -10.67 1.34 3.87
C CYS A 109 -9.41 2.00 3.29
N PHE A 110 -8.41 2.27 4.14
CA PHE A 110 -7.14 2.81 3.69
C PHE A 110 -6.45 1.87 2.69
N LEU A 111 -6.46 0.56 2.96
CA LEU A 111 -5.88 -0.44 2.07
C LEU A 111 -6.55 -0.46 0.70
N LYS A 112 -7.89 -0.31 0.65
CA LYS A 112 -8.65 -0.22 -0.60
C LYS A 112 -8.20 0.97 -1.44
N ILE A 113 -8.17 2.14 -0.83
CA ILE A 113 -7.73 3.38 -1.49
C ILE A 113 -6.27 3.26 -1.92
N LEU A 114 -5.41 2.66 -1.10
CA LEU A 114 -4.01 2.45 -1.42
C LEU A 114 -3.84 1.56 -2.67
N LEU A 115 -4.56 0.45 -2.74
CA LEU A 115 -4.54 -0.44 -3.91
C LEU A 115 -5.06 0.25 -5.17
N GLN A 116 -6.15 1.03 -5.06
CA GLN A 116 -6.66 1.84 -6.17
C GLN A 116 -5.62 2.85 -6.66
N LYS A 117 -5.00 3.63 -5.76
CA LYS A 117 -3.98 4.60 -6.14
C LYS A 117 -2.73 3.93 -6.72
N ILE A 118 -2.33 2.75 -6.25
CA ILE A 118 -1.24 1.95 -6.86
C ILE A 118 -1.59 1.56 -8.30
N LYS A 119 -2.80 1.01 -8.54
CA LYS A 119 -3.28 0.64 -9.89
C LYS A 119 -3.26 1.84 -10.83
N THR A 120 -3.81 2.97 -10.39
CA THR A 120 -3.83 4.20 -11.19
C THR A 120 -2.43 4.70 -11.51
N CYS A 121 -1.51 4.65 -10.54
CA CYS A 121 -0.15 5.13 -10.72
C CYS A 121 0.66 4.25 -11.70
N TRP A 122 0.51 2.92 -11.63
CA TRP A 122 1.09 2.02 -12.62
C TRP A 122 0.52 2.26 -14.01
N ASN A 123 -0.79 2.45 -14.14
CA ASN A 123 -1.42 2.74 -15.42
C ASN A 123 -0.91 4.04 -16.04
N LYS A 124 -0.56 5.04 -15.22
CA LYS A 124 0.07 6.27 -15.69
C LYS A 124 1.44 6.01 -16.33
N ILE A 125 2.35 5.40 -15.57
CA ILE A 125 3.69 5.02 -16.08
C ILE A 125 3.59 4.19 -17.37
N LEU A 126 2.66 3.23 -17.42
CA LEU A 126 2.49 2.35 -18.58
C LEU A 126 1.86 3.03 -19.80
N ARG A 127 1.10 4.11 -19.61
CA ARG A 127 0.60 4.93 -20.73
C ARG A 127 1.71 5.80 -21.27
N ASP A 128 2.42 6.50 -20.39
CA ASP A 128 3.51 7.42 -20.78
C ASP A 128 4.63 6.66 -21.51
N ALA A 129 4.90 5.41 -21.12
CA ALA A 129 5.87 4.54 -21.78
C ALA A 129 5.44 4.02 -23.18
N LYS A 130 4.16 4.15 -23.56
CA LYS A 130 3.66 3.77 -24.90
C LYS A 130 3.66 4.93 -25.89
N GLU A 131 3.77 6.16 -25.41
CA GLU A 131 3.82 7.37 -26.23
C GLU A 131 5.26 7.76 -26.63
N HIS A 132 6.23 6.89 -26.33
CA HIS A 132 7.65 6.99 -26.69
C HIS A 132 8.10 5.71 -27.41
#